data_AF-A0A7W7RN65-F1
#
_entry.id   AF-A0A7W7RN65-F1
#
_cell.length_a   1.000
_cell.length_b   1.000
_cell.length_c   1.000
_cell.angle_alpha   90.00
_cell.angle_beta   90.00
_cell.angle_gamma   90.00
#
_symmetry.space_group_name_H-M   'P 1'
#
loop_
_entity.id
_entity.type
_entity.pdbx_description
1 polymer ?
#
loop_
_entity_poly.entity_id
_entity_poly.type
_entity_poly.pdbx_seq_one_letter_code
_entity_poly.pdbx_strand_id
1 'polypeptide(L)'
;MGNGTRKLKVGELARRSGLSIRSLRYYDQIGLLKPSGRSEGGHRLYEDADVRRLYRICLLRRAGLALEEIARALDDPTWDLANAMRTHLNLLDRRQAVRAQLRRRLAAMVARLAADTAPATEEFLDTMEEMTMLESPVQRRIGILVYEDIPAAHAHLVRVFGLGEGRLHYADDGTCVHGEVDAGDGVIWLHRVAPEHGLASPASLGAATGTTAIMVDDVDSHHRHAVSEGADIAYPPTDMPYGYREYGARDPEGGLWSFMAPLD
;
A
#
# COMPACT_ATOMS: atom_id res chain seq x y z
N MET A 1 26.05 -29.04 -29.64
CA MET A 1 26.72 -27.90 -28.99
C MET A 1 26.03 -27.67 -27.66
N GLY A 2 26.72 -27.88 -26.54
CA GLY A 2 26.12 -27.93 -25.20
C GLY A 2 25.65 -26.55 -24.74
N ASN A 3 24.34 -26.39 -24.53
CA ASN A 3 23.78 -25.20 -23.91
C ASN A 3 23.95 -25.31 -22.39
N GLY A 4 25.17 -25.09 -21.90
CA GLY A 4 25.48 -25.17 -20.47
C GLY A 4 24.79 -24.03 -19.72
N THR A 5 23.85 -24.35 -18.84
CA THR A 5 23.17 -23.40 -17.94
C THR A 5 24.23 -22.54 -17.23
N ARG A 6 24.22 -21.22 -17.49
CA ARG A 6 25.23 -20.32 -16.92
C ARG A 6 25.02 -20.23 -15.41
N LYS A 7 26.00 -20.68 -14.64
CA LYS A 7 25.99 -20.62 -13.17
C LYS A 7 26.77 -19.41 -12.66
N LEU A 8 26.14 -18.53 -11.89
CA LEU A 8 26.78 -17.36 -11.28
C LEU A 8 27.19 -17.65 -9.84
N LYS A 9 28.43 -17.29 -9.47
CA LYS A 9 28.87 -17.31 -8.07
C LYS A 9 28.23 -16.14 -7.30
N VAL A 10 28.05 -16.30 -6.00
CA VAL A 10 27.43 -15.26 -5.13
C VAL A 10 28.08 -13.87 -5.26
N GLY A 11 29.40 -13.78 -5.43
CA GLY A 11 30.09 -12.50 -5.60
C GLY A 11 29.73 -11.79 -6.91
N GLU A 12 29.62 -12.56 -7.99
CA GLU A 12 29.21 -12.03 -9.29
C GLU A 12 27.73 -11.64 -9.30
N LEU A 13 26.88 -12.42 -8.66
CA LEU A 13 25.46 -12.10 -8.51
C LEU A 13 25.24 -10.82 -7.68
N ALA A 14 25.99 -10.66 -6.58
CA ALA A 14 25.98 -9.45 -5.76
C ALA A 14 26.35 -8.21 -6.58
N ARG A 15 27.48 -8.28 -7.30
CA ARG A 15 27.97 -7.19 -8.16
C ARG A 15 26.94 -6.75 -9.21
N ARG A 16 26.29 -7.71 -9.87
CA ARG A 16 25.33 -7.41 -10.96
C ARG A 16 23.94 -7.00 -10.48
N SER A 17 23.51 -7.45 -9.29
CA SER A 17 22.21 -7.07 -8.71
C SER A 17 22.26 -5.80 -7.87
N GLY A 18 23.46 -5.32 -7.52
CA GLY A 18 23.64 -4.20 -6.59
C GLY A 18 23.35 -4.57 -5.13
N LEU A 19 23.15 -5.84 -4.82
CA LEU A 19 22.95 -6.33 -3.45
C LEU A 19 24.28 -6.73 -2.81
N SER A 20 24.37 -6.61 -1.49
CA SER A 20 25.52 -7.13 -0.76
C SER A 20 25.52 -8.66 -0.73
N ILE A 21 26.71 -9.28 -0.64
CA ILE A 21 26.82 -10.73 -0.39
C ILE A 21 26.09 -11.11 0.91
N ARG A 22 26.09 -10.24 1.91
CA ARG A 22 25.35 -10.43 3.18
C ARG A 22 23.85 -10.53 2.94
N SER A 23 23.27 -9.68 2.10
CA SER A 23 21.84 -9.71 1.73
C SER A 23 21.49 -11.01 1.02
N LEU A 24 22.31 -11.47 0.07
CA LEU A 24 22.08 -12.74 -0.62
C LEU A 24 22.17 -13.96 0.32
N ARG A 25 23.11 -13.94 1.29
CA ARG A 25 23.19 -14.98 2.32
C ARG A 25 21.98 -14.97 3.27
N TYR A 26 21.50 -13.79 3.60
CA TYR A 26 20.31 -13.65 4.43
C TYR A 26 19.07 -14.18 3.69
N TYR A 27 18.91 -13.88 2.39
CA TYR A 27 17.83 -14.45 1.58
C TYR A 27 17.87 -15.97 1.48
N ASP A 28 19.06 -16.57 1.40
CA ASP A 28 19.24 -18.02 1.50
C ASP A 28 18.81 -18.56 2.88
N GLN A 29 19.23 -17.89 3.96
CA GLN A 29 18.92 -18.28 5.33
C GLN A 29 17.41 -18.28 5.63
N ILE A 30 16.68 -17.26 5.16
CA ILE A 30 15.22 -17.16 5.33
C ILE A 30 14.44 -17.92 4.24
N GLY A 31 15.14 -18.63 3.34
CA GLY A 31 14.54 -19.41 2.25
C GLY A 31 13.97 -18.60 1.08
N LEU A 32 14.08 -17.27 1.11
CA LEU A 32 13.57 -16.37 0.08
C LEU A 32 14.27 -16.54 -1.27
N LEU A 33 15.59 -16.79 -1.28
CA LEU A 33 16.36 -17.11 -2.48
C LEU A 33 17.39 -18.19 -2.16
N LYS A 34 17.14 -19.42 -2.64
CA LYS A 34 18.09 -20.53 -2.49
C LYS A 34 18.97 -20.67 -3.74
N PRO A 35 20.28 -20.92 -3.61
CA PRO A 35 21.12 -21.22 -4.75
C PRO A 35 20.78 -22.59 -5.32
N SER A 36 20.69 -22.72 -6.66
CA SER A 36 20.53 -24.01 -7.34
C SER A 36 21.62 -25.04 -7.03
N GLY A 37 22.78 -24.63 -6.54
CA GLY A 37 23.78 -25.58 -6.08
C GLY A 37 25.01 -24.95 -5.45
N ARG A 38 26.05 -25.78 -5.30
CA ARG A 38 27.37 -25.39 -4.82
C ARG A 38 28.46 -25.90 -5.76
N SER A 39 29.54 -25.15 -5.89
CA SER A 39 30.76 -25.61 -6.56
C SER A 39 31.48 -26.67 -5.71
N GLU A 40 32.43 -27.40 -6.29
CA GLU A 40 33.32 -28.31 -5.55
C GLU A 40 34.01 -27.63 -4.35
N GLY A 41 34.42 -26.36 -4.48
CA GLY A 41 34.97 -25.55 -3.38
C GLY A 41 33.95 -24.98 -2.39
N GLY A 42 32.70 -25.44 -2.40
CA GLY A 42 31.64 -25.03 -1.44
C GLY A 42 30.95 -23.68 -1.71
N HIS A 43 31.32 -22.94 -2.75
CA HIS A 43 30.69 -21.66 -3.10
C HIS A 43 29.28 -21.85 -3.66
N ARG A 44 28.35 -20.97 -3.27
CA ARG A 44 26.97 -20.93 -3.82
C ARG A 44 26.97 -20.59 -5.31
N LEU A 45 26.20 -21.35 -6.08
CA LEU A 45 25.99 -21.20 -7.51
C LEU A 45 24.51 -20.94 -7.80
N TYR A 46 24.25 -19.90 -8.58
CA TYR A 46 22.92 -19.46 -8.96
C TYR A 46 22.69 -19.66 -10.46
N GLU A 47 21.59 -20.30 -10.81
CA GLU A 47 21.18 -20.52 -12.20
C GLU A 47 20.16 -19.47 -12.66
N ASP A 48 19.78 -19.51 -13.93
CA ASP A 48 18.89 -18.50 -14.52
C ASP A 48 17.53 -18.39 -13.81
N ALA A 49 17.02 -19.50 -13.26
CA ALA A 49 15.80 -19.49 -12.45
C ALA A 49 15.97 -18.67 -11.16
N ASP A 50 17.11 -18.81 -10.49
CA ASP A 50 17.42 -18.06 -9.27
C ASP A 50 17.59 -16.57 -9.58
N VAL A 51 18.23 -16.25 -10.71
CA VAL A 51 18.39 -14.86 -11.16
C VAL A 51 17.02 -14.23 -11.45
N ARG A 52 16.11 -14.97 -12.10
CA ARG A 52 14.72 -14.52 -12.33
C ARG A 52 13.97 -14.33 -11.01
N ARG A 53 14.12 -15.24 -10.04
CA ARG A 53 13.52 -15.10 -8.71
C ARG A 53 14.09 -13.88 -7.99
N LEU A 54 15.41 -13.68 -8.00
CA LEU A 54 16.07 -12.52 -7.41
C LEU A 54 15.61 -11.21 -8.03
N TYR A 55 15.42 -11.17 -9.35
CA TYR A 55 14.84 -9.99 -10.02
C TYR A 55 13.46 -9.65 -9.46
N ARG A 56 12.57 -10.66 -9.29
CA ARG A 56 11.25 -10.46 -8.70
C ARG A 56 11.32 -10.00 -7.24
N ILE A 57 12.23 -10.56 -6.43
CA ILE A 57 12.50 -10.09 -5.05
C ILE A 57 12.89 -8.61 -5.05
N CYS A 58 13.83 -8.21 -5.90
CA CYS A 58 14.29 -6.83 -5.99
C CYS A 58 13.18 -5.88 -6.44
N LEU A 59 12.35 -6.30 -7.40
CA LEU A 59 11.21 -5.52 -7.89
C LEU A 59 10.20 -5.28 -6.77
N LEU A 60 9.80 -6.32 -6.05
CA LEU A 60 8.80 -6.23 -5.00
C LEU A 60 9.30 -5.44 -3.78
N ARG A 61 10.57 -5.59 -3.43
CA ARG A 61 11.19 -4.79 -2.38
C ARG A 61 11.20 -3.29 -2.73
N ARG A 62 11.39 -2.94 -4.00
CA ARG A 62 11.30 -1.55 -4.48
C ARG A 62 9.87 -1.03 -4.52
N ALA A 63 8.89 -1.91 -4.67
CA ALA A 63 7.47 -1.59 -4.54
C ALA A 63 7.04 -1.41 -3.07
N GLY A 64 7.93 -1.66 -2.10
CA GLY A 64 7.71 -1.37 -0.68
C GLY A 64 7.26 -2.57 0.16
N LEU A 65 7.22 -3.78 -0.41
CA LEU A 65 6.82 -4.99 0.31
C LEU A 65 7.93 -5.46 1.28
N ALA A 66 7.52 -5.96 2.44
CA ALA A 66 8.39 -6.63 3.40
C ALA A 66 8.84 -8.00 2.88
N LEU A 67 9.97 -8.53 3.37
CA LEU A 67 10.57 -9.75 2.81
C LEU A 67 9.68 -10.98 2.96
N GLU A 68 8.88 -11.01 4.02
CA GLU A 68 7.91 -12.05 4.34
C GLU A 68 6.74 -12.06 3.34
N GLU A 69 6.31 -10.89 2.90
CA GLU A 69 5.26 -10.71 1.88
C GLU A 69 5.78 -11.05 0.50
N ILE A 70 7.03 -10.68 0.22
CA ILE A 70 7.72 -11.06 -1.01
C ILE A 70 7.84 -12.59 -1.10
N ALA A 71 8.17 -13.27 0.00
CA ALA A 71 8.25 -14.73 0.02
C ALA A 71 6.89 -15.35 -0.37
N ARG A 72 5.81 -14.91 0.29
CA ARG A 72 4.44 -15.36 0.01
C ARG A 72 4.02 -15.10 -1.44
N ALA A 73 4.28 -13.89 -1.95
CA ALA A 73 3.98 -13.50 -3.33
C ALA A 73 4.72 -14.33 -4.38
N LEU A 74 5.97 -14.72 -4.11
CA LEU A 74 6.77 -15.50 -5.07
C LEU A 74 6.42 -16.98 -5.09
N ASP A 75 5.81 -17.48 -4.02
CA ASP A 75 5.47 -18.88 -3.86
C ASP A 75 3.99 -19.16 -4.22
N ASP A 76 3.17 -18.12 -4.35
CA ASP A 76 1.77 -18.18 -4.82
C ASP A 76 1.69 -18.16 -6.38
N PRO A 77 1.21 -19.25 -7.03
CA PRO A 77 1.04 -19.33 -8.49
C PRO A 77 -0.02 -18.36 -9.04
N THR A 78 -0.94 -17.89 -8.21
CA THR A 78 -2.02 -16.94 -8.54
C THR A 78 -1.62 -15.49 -8.28
N TRP A 79 -0.38 -15.26 -7.86
CA TRP A 79 0.12 -13.93 -7.61
C TRP A 79 0.27 -13.12 -8.90
N ASP A 80 -0.46 -12.00 -8.97
CA ASP A 80 -0.50 -11.13 -10.15
C ASP A 80 0.63 -10.10 -10.09
N LEU A 81 1.79 -10.49 -10.63
CA LEU A 81 2.93 -9.60 -10.86
C LEU A 81 2.54 -8.33 -11.62
N ALA A 82 1.61 -8.43 -12.58
CA ALA A 82 1.19 -7.28 -13.38
C ALA A 82 0.42 -6.27 -12.52
N ASN A 83 -0.44 -6.74 -11.60
CA ASN A 83 -1.11 -5.85 -10.66
C ASN A 83 -0.11 -5.14 -9.72
N ALA A 84 0.85 -5.88 -9.14
CA ALA A 84 1.88 -5.27 -8.30
C ALA A 84 2.72 -4.22 -9.05
N MET A 85 3.06 -4.50 -10.31
CA MET A 85 3.75 -3.54 -11.18
C MET A 85 2.89 -2.33 -11.52
N ARG A 86 1.58 -2.51 -11.77
CA ARG A 86 0.64 -1.42 -12.03
C ARG A 86 0.48 -0.51 -10.82
N THR A 87 0.38 -1.07 -9.62
CA THR A 87 0.37 -0.30 -8.36
C THR A 87 1.66 0.51 -8.20
N HIS A 88 2.82 -0.08 -8.51
CA HIS A 88 4.09 0.64 -8.45
C HIS A 88 4.19 1.75 -9.51
N LEU A 89 3.70 1.52 -10.73
CA LEU A 89 3.62 2.54 -11.79
C LEU A 89 2.76 3.71 -11.35
N ASN A 90 1.55 3.45 -10.83
CA ASN A 90 0.66 4.51 -10.35
C ASN A 90 1.30 5.37 -9.24
N LEU A 91 2.07 4.75 -8.34
CA LEU A 91 2.82 5.50 -7.32
C LEU A 91 3.91 6.38 -7.93
N LEU A 92 4.66 5.85 -8.91
CA LEU A 92 5.69 6.62 -9.63
C LEU A 92 5.08 7.78 -10.41
N ASP A 93 3.94 7.54 -11.08
CA ASP A 93 3.21 8.55 -11.84
C ASP A 93 2.70 9.67 -10.92
N ARG A 94 2.15 9.35 -9.75
CA ARG A 94 1.77 10.35 -8.73
C ARG A 94 2.97 11.18 -8.27
N ARG A 95 4.10 10.54 -7.96
CA ARG A 95 5.34 11.25 -7.58
C ARG A 95 5.86 12.13 -8.71
N GLN A 96 5.76 11.66 -9.96
CA GLN A 96 6.16 12.42 -11.13
C GLN A 96 5.22 13.62 -11.36
N ALA A 97 3.91 13.46 -11.14
CA ALA A 97 2.93 14.52 -11.26
C ALA A 97 3.22 15.67 -10.26
N VAL A 98 3.46 15.34 -8.99
CA VAL A 98 3.81 16.35 -7.95
C VAL A 98 5.10 17.08 -8.31
N ARG A 99 6.16 16.36 -8.70
CA ARG A 99 7.42 17.00 -9.15
C ARG A 99 7.24 17.86 -10.39
N ALA A 100 6.43 17.40 -11.35
CA ALA A 100 6.14 18.15 -12.56
C ALA A 100 5.35 19.43 -12.26
N GLN A 101 4.45 19.40 -11.28
CA GLN A 101 3.73 20.57 -10.79
C GLN A 101 4.67 21.59 -10.18
N LEU A 102 5.49 21.19 -9.21
CA LEU A 102 6.49 22.08 -8.60
C LEU A 102 7.42 22.68 -9.67
N ARG A 103 7.89 21.85 -10.64
CA ARG A 103 8.72 22.33 -11.75
C ARG A 103 8.02 23.41 -12.56
N ARG A 104 6.75 23.21 -12.92
CA ARG A 104 5.97 24.21 -13.69
C ARG A 104 5.82 25.50 -12.89
N ARG A 105 5.55 25.40 -11.60
CA ARG A 105 5.38 26.56 -10.71
C ARG A 105 6.67 27.37 -10.58
N LEU A 106 7.78 26.70 -10.26
CA LEU A 106 9.10 27.34 -10.21
C LEU A 106 9.49 27.97 -11.55
N ALA A 107 9.20 27.31 -12.68
CA ALA A 107 9.47 27.87 -14.00
C ALA A 107 8.65 29.15 -14.27
N ALA A 108 7.38 29.19 -13.86
CA ALA A 108 6.55 30.39 -13.96
C ALA A 108 7.05 31.53 -13.07
N MET A 109 7.47 31.23 -11.83
CA MET A 109 8.07 32.22 -10.93
C MET A 109 9.38 32.78 -11.49
N VAL A 110 10.25 31.93 -12.05
CA VAL A 110 11.48 32.35 -12.73
C VAL A 110 11.16 33.29 -13.90
N ALA A 111 10.17 32.96 -14.73
CA ALA A 111 9.78 33.81 -15.86
C ALA A 111 9.27 35.19 -15.41
N ARG A 112 8.52 35.26 -14.30
CA ARG A 112 8.03 36.53 -13.72
C ARG A 112 9.14 37.37 -13.11
N LEU A 113 10.03 36.74 -12.35
CA LEU A 113 11.21 37.40 -11.79
C LEU A 113 12.11 37.95 -12.89
N ALA A 114 12.29 37.23 -14.00
CA ALA A 114 13.02 37.70 -15.17
C ALA A 114 12.36 38.91 -15.86
N ALA A 115 11.06 39.12 -15.63
CA ALA A 115 10.28 40.27 -16.09
C ALA A 115 10.10 41.34 -14.99
N ASP A 116 10.95 41.36 -13.96
CA ASP A 116 10.90 42.27 -12.79
C ASP A 116 9.53 42.31 -12.08
N THR A 117 8.77 41.21 -12.17
CA THR A 117 7.46 41.07 -11.53
C THR A 117 7.57 40.10 -10.37
N ALA A 118 7.39 40.58 -9.15
CA ALA A 118 7.44 39.74 -7.96
C ALA A 118 6.27 38.72 -7.92
N PRO A 119 6.52 37.44 -7.56
CA PRO A 119 5.48 36.48 -7.22
C PRO A 119 4.68 36.92 -5.98
N ALA A 120 3.44 36.45 -5.85
CA ALA A 120 2.62 36.76 -4.68
C ALA A 120 3.10 35.95 -3.46
N THR A 121 2.88 36.45 -2.23
CA THR A 121 3.24 35.73 -0.99
C THR A 121 2.61 34.33 -0.92
N GLU A 122 1.35 34.20 -1.30
CA GLU A 122 0.63 32.91 -1.33
C GLU A 122 1.33 31.88 -2.22
N GLU A 123 1.86 32.33 -3.36
CA GLU A 123 2.56 31.47 -4.29
C GLU A 123 3.90 30.95 -3.74
N PHE A 124 4.57 31.73 -2.88
CA PHE A 124 5.73 31.27 -2.14
C PHE A 124 5.35 30.25 -1.07
N LEU A 125 4.25 30.45 -0.35
CA LEU A 125 3.74 29.51 0.66
C LEU A 125 3.40 28.15 0.02
N ASP A 126 2.61 28.16 -1.06
CA ASP A 126 2.26 26.97 -1.83
C ASP A 126 3.51 26.21 -2.30
N THR A 127 4.52 26.94 -2.77
CA THR A 127 5.77 26.35 -3.26
C THR A 127 6.57 25.72 -2.13
N MET A 128 6.65 26.36 -0.96
CA MET A 128 7.35 25.81 0.21
C MET A 128 6.65 24.57 0.76
N GLU A 129 5.31 24.55 0.76
CA GLU A 129 4.53 23.38 1.13
C GLU A 129 4.78 22.21 0.16
N GLU A 130 4.71 22.46 -1.15
CA GLU A 130 5.00 21.45 -2.19
C GLU A 130 6.45 20.92 -2.10
N MET A 131 7.42 21.77 -1.79
CA MET A 131 8.82 21.37 -1.55
C MET A 131 8.95 20.47 -0.32
N THR A 132 8.30 20.85 0.79
CA THR A 132 8.32 20.07 2.04
C THR A 132 7.72 18.68 1.85
N MET A 133 6.63 18.56 1.09
CA MET A 133 5.98 17.28 0.77
C MET A 133 6.87 16.35 -0.09
N LEU A 134 7.76 16.90 -0.93
CA LEU A 134 8.67 16.14 -1.79
C LEU A 134 9.91 15.60 -1.05
N GLU A 135 10.26 16.17 0.10
CA GLU A 135 11.44 15.79 0.90
C GLU A 135 11.17 14.69 1.92
N SER A 136 9.90 14.30 2.13
CA SER A 136 9.56 13.28 3.11
C SER A 136 10.15 11.90 2.76
N PRO A 137 10.89 11.26 3.68
CA PRO A 137 11.33 9.87 3.50
C PRO A 137 10.16 8.88 3.64
N VAL A 138 9.01 9.32 4.16
CA VAL A 138 7.82 8.50 4.32
C VAL A 138 7.13 8.35 2.98
N GLN A 139 7.12 7.12 2.48
CA GLN A 139 6.68 6.83 1.11
C GLN A 139 5.20 6.53 0.98
N ARG A 140 4.59 5.95 2.02
CA ARG A 140 3.19 5.52 2.08
C ARG A 140 2.81 5.24 3.54
N ARG A 141 1.58 5.56 3.91
CA ARG A 141 0.93 5.06 5.13
C ARG A 141 -0.01 3.92 4.75
N ILE A 142 0.04 2.81 5.49
CA ILE A 142 -0.96 1.73 5.39
C ILE A 142 -1.68 1.67 6.73
N GLY A 143 -3.01 1.79 6.70
CA GLY A 143 -3.85 1.58 7.87
C GLY A 143 -4.10 0.10 8.08
N ILE A 144 -4.06 -0.36 9.32
CA ILE A 144 -4.42 -1.73 9.69
C ILE A 144 -5.65 -1.65 10.60
N LEU A 145 -6.71 -2.34 10.20
CA LEU A 145 -7.92 -2.54 11.00
C LEU A 145 -7.97 -4.00 11.47
N VAL A 146 -8.44 -4.21 12.69
CA VAL A 146 -8.42 -5.52 13.34
C VAL A 146 -9.85 -6.04 13.46
N TYR A 147 -10.07 -7.26 12.96
CA TYR A 147 -11.38 -7.92 12.96
C TYR A 147 -11.27 -9.35 13.51
N GLU A 148 -12.33 -9.81 14.18
CA GLU A 148 -12.54 -11.22 14.51
C GLU A 148 -12.90 -12.02 13.24
N ASP A 149 -13.75 -11.46 12.37
CA ASP A 149 -14.16 -12.09 11.10
C ASP A 149 -13.74 -11.22 9.90
N ILE A 150 -12.50 -11.43 9.42
CA ILE A 150 -11.95 -10.69 8.28
C ILE A 150 -12.83 -10.84 7.02
N PRO A 151 -13.26 -12.04 6.59
CA PRO A 151 -14.11 -12.18 5.41
C PRO A 151 -15.44 -11.45 5.53
N ALA A 152 -16.11 -11.49 6.68
CA ALA A 152 -17.37 -10.79 6.87
C ALA A 152 -17.17 -9.26 6.85
N ALA A 153 -16.13 -8.77 7.53
CA ALA A 153 -15.75 -7.36 7.50
C ALA A 153 -15.42 -6.92 6.06
N HIS A 154 -14.56 -7.65 5.35
CA HIS A 154 -14.21 -7.37 3.96
C HIS A 154 -15.44 -7.29 3.05
N ALA A 155 -16.33 -8.28 3.11
CA ALA A 155 -17.55 -8.29 2.31
C ALA A 155 -18.46 -7.10 2.62
N HIS A 156 -18.56 -6.70 3.90
CA HIS A 156 -19.31 -5.51 4.29
C HIS A 156 -18.66 -4.23 3.76
N LEU A 157 -17.35 -4.05 3.96
CA LEU A 157 -16.64 -2.85 3.54
C LEU A 157 -16.72 -2.64 2.01
N VAL A 158 -16.63 -3.71 1.23
CA VAL A 158 -16.75 -3.64 -0.23
C VAL A 158 -18.20 -3.36 -0.66
N ARG A 159 -19.15 -4.15 -0.15
CA ARG A 159 -20.55 -4.07 -0.61
C ARG A 159 -21.28 -2.84 -0.07
N VAL A 160 -21.22 -2.64 1.25
CA VAL A 160 -21.99 -1.62 1.97
C VAL A 160 -21.33 -0.25 1.89
N PHE A 161 -20.00 -0.20 2.04
CA PHE A 161 -19.25 1.06 2.00
C PHE A 161 -18.58 1.34 0.64
N GLY A 162 -18.80 0.49 -0.37
CA GLY A 162 -18.33 0.75 -1.73
C GLY A 162 -16.81 0.79 -1.89
N LEU A 163 -16.04 0.25 -0.93
CA LEU A 163 -14.59 0.16 -1.07
C LEU A 163 -14.23 -0.84 -2.18
N GLY A 164 -13.07 -0.65 -2.81
CA GLY A 164 -12.61 -1.55 -3.86
C GLY A 164 -12.24 -2.92 -3.30
N GLU A 165 -12.53 -3.97 -4.06
CA GLU A 165 -12.24 -5.35 -3.68
C GLU A 165 -10.72 -5.60 -3.63
N GLY A 166 -10.23 -5.98 -2.45
CA GLY A 166 -8.86 -6.41 -2.27
C GLY A 166 -8.75 -7.91 -2.02
N ARG A 167 -7.51 -8.38 -1.82
CA ARG A 167 -7.24 -9.82 -1.70
C ARG A 167 -7.47 -10.30 -0.28
N LEU A 168 -8.14 -11.45 -0.14
CA LEU A 168 -8.17 -12.22 1.10
C LEU A 168 -7.12 -13.33 1.07
N HIS A 169 -6.43 -13.53 2.19
CA HIS A 169 -5.41 -14.54 2.37
C HIS A 169 -5.80 -15.51 3.46
N TYR A 170 -5.72 -16.80 3.14
CA TYR A 170 -6.10 -17.89 4.01
C TYR A 170 -4.88 -18.76 4.33
N ALA A 171 -4.82 -19.28 5.56
CA ALA A 171 -3.90 -20.34 5.94
C ALA A 171 -4.38 -21.70 5.41
N ASP A 172 -3.53 -22.71 5.48
CA ASP A 172 -3.83 -24.08 4.99
C ASP A 172 -5.03 -24.73 5.69
N ASP A 173 -5.34 -24.30 6.92
CA ASP A 173 -6.50 -24.74 7.69
C ASP A 173 -7.82 -24.03 7.33
N GLY A 174 -7.78 -23.12 6.36
CA GLY A 174 -8.94 -22.34 5.90
C GLY A 174 -9.21 -21.07 6.71
N THR A 175 -8.39 -20.74 7.71
CA THR A 175 -8.53 -19.51 8.49
C THR A 175 -8.08 -18.30 7.66
N CYS A 176 -8.89 -17.25 7.59
CA CYS A 176 -8.44 -15.99 6.99
C CYS A 176 -7.47 -15.28 7.94
N VAL A 177 -6.24 -15.00 7.48
CA VAL A 177 -5.18 -14.41 8.31
C VAL A 177 -4.88 -12.95 7.95
N HIS A 178 -5.28 -12.53 6.76
CA HIS A 178 -5.06 -11.17 6.24
C HIS A 178 -6.07 -10.87 5.14
N GLY A 179 -6.52 -9.63 5.08
CA GLY A 179 -7.37 -9.10 4.01
C GLY A 179 -6.95 -7.70 3.59
N GLU A 180 -7.41 -7.28 2.43
CA GLU A 180 -7.15 -5.94 1.91
C GLU A 180 -8.44 -5.35 1.35
N VAL A 181 -8.62 -4.04 1.48
CA VAL A 181 -9.62 -3.28 0.73
C VAL A 181 -8.96 -2.04 0.13
N ASP A 182 -9.33 -1.72 -1.10
CA ASP A 182 -8.85 -0.52 -1.78
C ASP A 182 -9.66 0.70 -1.33
N ALA A 183 -8.97 1.73 -0.84
CA ALA A 183 -9.55 2.93 -0.27
C ALA A 183 -9.04 4.17 -1.01
N GLY A 184 -9.46 4.31 -2.27
CA GLY A 184 -9.11 5.43 -3.15
C GLY A 184 -7.62 5.48 -3.50
N ASP A 185 -6.86 6.29 -2.78
CA ASP A 185 -5.43 6.49 -3.04
C ASP A 185 -4.52 5.48 -2.32
N GLY A 186 -5.08 4.63 -1.44
CA GLY A 186 -4.36 3.67 -0.63
C GLY A 186 -5.04 2.32 -0.49
N VAL A 187 -4.43 1.46 0.34
CA VAL A 187 -4.99 0.17 0.74
C VAL A 187 -5.15 0.19 2.25
N ILE A 188 -6.23 -0.40 2.75
CA ILE A 188 -6.40 -0.70 4.16
C ILE A 188 -6.21 -2.20 4.33
N TRP A 189 -5.37 -2.57 5.29
CA TRP A 189 -5.15 -3.96 5.66
C TRP A 189 -6.12 -4.37 6.75
N LEU A 190 -6.67 -5.56 6.61
CA LEU A 190 -7.54 -6.21 7.57
C LEU A 190 -6.73 -7.32 8.23
N HIS A 191 -6.55 -7.23 9.54
CA HIS A 191 -5.74 -8.16 10.31
C HIS A 191 -6.62 -8.89 11.32
N ARG A 192 -6.27 -10.14 11.61
CA ARG A 192 -6.96 -10.93 12.65
C ARG A 192 -6.70 -10.34 14.03
N VAL A 193 -7.57 -10.64 15.00
CA VAL A 193 -7.22 -10.47 16.43
C VAL A 193 -5.93 -11.22 16.75
N ALA A 194 -4.97 -10.53 17.37
CA ALA A 194 -3.63 -11.05 17.67
C ALA A 194 -3.17 -10.55 19.04
N PRO A 195 -3.60 -11.22 20.14
CA PRO A 195 -3.26 -10.82 21.50
C PRO A 195 -1.76 -10.79 21.77
N GLU A 196 -0.98 -11.63 21.08
CA GLU A 196 0.48 -11.65 21.13
C GLU A 196 1.14 -10.32 20.73
N HIS A 197 0.42 -9.49 19.97
CA HIS A 197 0.83 -8.15 19.55
C HIS A 197 -0.01 -7.03 20.19
N GLY A 198 -0.91 -7.37 21.12
CA GLY A 198 -1.85 -6.41 21.73
C GLY A 198 -2.91 -5.89 20.77
N LEU A 199 -3.27 -6.66 19.74
CA LEU A 199 -4.29 -6.28 18.75
C LEU A 199 -5.63 -6.92 19.07
N ALA A 200 -6.66 -6.09 19.23
CA ALA A 200 -8.05 -6.49 19.49
C ALA A 200 -8.99 -5.75 18.53
N SER A 201 -10.15 -6.34 18.23
CA SER A 201 -11.15 -5.72 17.38
C SER A 201 -12.10 -4.81 18.17
N PRO A 202 -12.83 -3.90 17.50
CA PRO A 202 -13.86 -3.08 18.15
C PRO A 202 -14.93 -3.91 18.86
N ALA A 203 -15.29 -5.08 18.32
CA ALA A 203 -16.27 -5.99 18.94
C ALA A 203 -15.76 -6.53 20.27
N SER A 204 -14.54 -7.07 20.29
CA SER A 204 -13.86 -7.54 21.51
C SER A 204 -13.73 -6.44 22.58
N LEU A 205 -13.52 -5.19 22.18
CA LEU A 205 -13.35 -4.06 23.09
C LEU A 205 -14.68 -3.42 23.53
N GLY A 206 -15.78 -3.69 22.81
CA GLY A 206 -17.06 -3.00 22.97
C GLY A 206 -16.99 -1.49 22.68
N ALA A 207 -15.96 -1.04 21.98
CA ALA A 207 -15.71 0.36 21.66
C ALA A 207 -14.84 0.52 20.42
N ALA A 208 -15.14 1.53 19.61
CA ALA A 208 -14.24 2.01 18.58
C ALA A 208 -13.12 2.84 19.23
N THR A 209 -11.87 2.44 19.07
CA THR A 209 -10.68 3.15 19.58
C THR A 209 -10.18 4.24 18.63
N GLY A 210 -10.79 4.35 17.45
CA GLY A 210 -10.52 5.34 16.43
C GLY A 210 -11.65 5.42 15.41
N THR A 211 -11.51 6.29 14.41
CA THR A 211 -12.45 6.44 13.29
C THR A 211 -11.68 6.43 11.98
N THR A 212 -12.21 5.72 10.99
CA THR A 212 -11.68 5.74 9.62
C THR A 212 -12.46 6.74 8.80
N ALA A 213 -11.81 7.83 8.39
CA ALA A 213 -12.41 8.85 7.53
C ALA A 213 -12.02 8.61 6.06
N ILE A 214 -13.01 8.59 5.17
CA ILE A 214 -12.86 8.36 3.74
C ILE A 214 -13.46 9.54 2.97
N MET A 215 -12.71 10.07 2.01
CA MET A 215 -13.21 11.07 1.08
C MET A 215 -14.08 10.39 0.01
N VAL A 216 -15.25 10.94 -0.27
CA VAL A 216 -16.16 10.47 -1.32
C VAL A 216 -16.56 11.63 -2.23
N ASP A 217 -16.94 11.33 -3.47
CA ASP A 217 -17.35 12.37 -4.44
C ASP A 217 -18.68 13.05 -4.04
N ASP A 218 -19.64 12.26 -3.54
CA ASP A 218 -20.96 12.73 -3.10
C ASP A 218 -21.41 11.96 -1.86
N VAL A 219 -21.48 12.66 -0.74
CA VAL A 219 -21.81 12.13 0.60
C VAL A 219 -23.25 11.62 0.65
N ASP A 220 -24.20 12.33 0.04
CA ASP A 220 -25.61 11.94 0.08
C ASP A 220 -25.88 10.72 -0.79
N SER A 221 -25.22 10.63 -1.95
CA SER A 221 -25.30 9.46 -2.83
C SER A 221 -24.69 8.23 -2.17
N HIS A 222 -23.49 8.38 -1.58
CA HIS A 222 -22.82 7.30 -0.87
C HIS A 222 -23.64 6.83 0.35
N HIS A 223 -24.22 7.75 1.11
CA HIS A 223 -25.11 7.44 2.23
C HIS A 223 -26.36 6.65 1.77
N ARG A 224 -27.03 7.07 0.68
CA ARG A 224 -28.19 6.34 0.13
C ARG A 224 -27.82 4.91 -0.24
N HIS A 225 -26.66 4.70 -0.87
CA HIS A 225 -26.13 3.37 -1.17
C HIS A 225 -25.96 2.54 0.10
N ALA A 226 -25.24 3.07 1.10
CA ALA A 226 -24.98 2.37 2.36
C ALA A 226 -26.29 1.99 3.09
N VAL A 227 -27.27 2.89 3.14
CA VAL A 227 -28.60 2.61 3.72
C VAL A 227 -29.32 1.50 2.96
N SER A 228 -29.27 1.51 1.62
CA SER A 228 -29.92 0.48 0.81
C SER A 228 -29.31 -0.92 1.01
N GLU A 229 -28.03 -0.96 1.37
CA GLU A 229 -27.28 -2.18 1.71
C GLU A 229 -27.40 -2.58 3.20
N GLY A 230 -28.17 -1.84 3.99
CA GLY A 230 -28.45 -2.14 5.39
C GLY A 230 -27.36 -1.70 6.37
N ALA A 231 -26.64 -0.62 6.07
CA ALA A 231 -25.63 -0.05 6.98
C ALA A 231 -26.23 0.35 8.34
N ASP A 232 -25.45 0.15 9.41
CA ASP A 232 -25.70 0.76 10.71
C ASP A 232 -25.23 2.23 10.68
N ILE A 233 -26.16 3.16 10.57
CA ILE A 233 -25.86 4.60 10.47
C ILE A 233 -25.69 5.19 11.87
N ALA A 234 -24.47 5.66 12.17
CA ALA A 234 -24.14 6.31 13.42
C ALA A 234 -24.68 7.75 13.49
N TYR A 235 -24.60 8.48 12.38
CA TYR A 235 -25.21 9.80 12.22
C TYR A 235 -25.47 10.10 10.73
N PRO A 236 -26.56 10.82 10.40
CA PRO A 236 -26.93 11.12 9.02
C PRO A 236 -26.00 12.16 8.37
N PRO A 237 -26.06 12.33 7.03
CA PRO A 237 -25.37 13.42 6.33
C PRO A 237 -25.60 14.78 6.98
N THR A 238 -24.53 15.39 7.45
CA THR A 238 -24.54 16.63 8.23
C THR A 238 -23.46 17.57 7.69
N ASP A 239 -23.80 18.86 7.56
CA ASP A 239 -22.83 19.91 7.24
C ASP A 239 -22.10 20.32 8.52
N MET A 240 -20.78 20.17 8.51
CA MET A 240 -19.94 20.37 9.68
C MET A 240 -19.36 21.79 9.70
N PRO A 241 -19.15 22.37 10.90
CA PRO A 241 -18.66 23.75 11.04
C PRO A 241 -17.24 23.98 10.49
N TYR A 242 -16.52 22.91 10.16
CA TYR A 242 -15.20 22.93 9.55
C TYR A 242 -15.21 22.75 8.02
N GLY A 243 -16.37 22.92 7.37
CA GLY A 243 -16.46 23.04 5.91
C GLY A 243 -16.59 21.71 5.15
N TYR A 244 -17.09 20.66 5.79
CA TYR A 244 -17.30 19.35 5.17
C TYR A 244 -18.73 18.89 5.37
N ARG A 245 -19.29 18.23 4.37
CA ARG A 245 -20.46 17.38 4.53
C ARG A 245 -19.97 15.98 4.88
N GLU A 246 -20.56 15.33 5.87
CA GLU A 246 -20.18 13.96 6.23
C GLU A 246 -21.33 13.16 6.87
N TYR A 247 -21.25 11.83 6.80
CA TYR A 247 -22.09 10.93 7.58
C TYR A 247 -21.26 9.82 8.21
N GLY A 248 -21.76 9.25 9.31
CA GLY A 248 -21.07 8.18 10.03
C GLY A 248 -21.81 6.86 9.94
N ALA A 249 -21.07 5.77 9.85
CA ALA A 249 -21.60 4.41 9.89
C ALA A 249 -20.70 3.47 10.72
N ARG A 250 -21.27 2.36 11.19
CA ARG A 250 -20.54 1.30 11.86
C ARG A 250 -20.37 0.09 10.95
N ASP A 251 -19.18 -0.49 10.99
CA ASP A 251 -18.91 -1.78 10.38
C ASP A 251 -19.47 -2.95 11.24
N PRO A 252 -19.41 -4.21 10.78
CA PRO A 252 -20.01 -5.35 11.48
C PRO A 252 -19.53 -5.58 12.91
N GLU A 253 -18.35 -5.07 13.26
CA GLU A 253 -17.77 -5.23 14.59
C GLU A 253 -17.86 -3.94 15.43
N GLY A 254 -18.54 -2.90 14.93
CA GLY A 254 -18.78 -1.65 15.63
C GLY A 254 -17.69 -0.60 15.43
N GLY A 255 -16.74 -0.82 14.52
CA GLY A 255 -15.75 0.17 14.10
C GLY A 255 -16.44 1.37 13.46
N LEU A 256 -16.01 2.59 13.81
CA LEU A 256 -16.63 3.82 13.34
C LEU A 256 -15.98 4.33 12.05
N TRP A 257 -16.80 4.63 11.06
CA TRP A 257 -16.42 5.18 9.76
C TRP A 257 -17.09 6.53 9.54
N SER A 258 -16.37 7.47 8.92
CA SER A 258 -16.91 8.75 8.45
C SER A 258 -16.64 8.88 6.95
N PHE A 259 -17.66 9.23 6.18
CA PHE A 259 -17.55 9.47 4.74
C PHE A 259 -17.84 10.94 4.48
N MET A 260 -16.91 11.65 3.85
CA MET A 260 -16.93 13.10 3.81
C MET A 260 -16.53 13.69 2.45
N ALA A 261 -17.05 14.88 2.17
CA ALA A 261 -16.69 15.71 1.03
C ALA A 261 -16.65 17.18 1.48
N PRO A 262 -15.82 18.05 0.87
CA PRO A 262 -15.86 19.48 1.15
C PRO A 262 -17.23 20.07 0.78
N LEU A 263 -17.67 21.09 1.52
CA LEU A 263 -18.80 21.92 1.10
C LEU A 263 -18.36 22.85 -0.03
N ASP A 264 -19.25 23.06 -1.01
CA ASP A 264 -19.07 24.03 -2.09
C ASP A 264 -19.08 25.49 -1.59
#